data_AF-A0A367QGW4-F1
#
_entry.id   AF-A0A367QGW4-F1
#
_cell.length_a   1.000
_cell.length_b   1.000
_cell.length_c   1.000
_cell.angle_alpha   90.00
_cell.angle_beta   90.00
_cell.angle_gamma   90.00
#
_symmetry.space_group_name_H-M   'P 1'
#
loop_
_entity.id
_entity.type
_entity.pdbx_description
1 polymer ?
#
loop_
_entity_poly.entity_id
_entity_poly.type
_entity_poly.pdbx_seq_one_letter_code
_entity_poly.pdbx_strand_id
1 'polypeptide(L)'
;MPCLNLLTVFNRSNYERSGYIAIPWEAIATQLQIPAADLILSDLRDLTRRPIKAQVDRVDPEDPSRDVLIFHLEKPIPPCRENDALASAFIRVDLGQPVPKTLYEPSLEIVYGSDGRARGVRLVNKRLIIWFNFIPAPEDNGRNWFSGCATSVQLDNQEFLDPFRSARGEWLGQEPEKRCMQVSEIQLPGTLYPKSPYYRVSLFNHSYRLVAQSSGAVRASVTIASEPFDYMGADPVTGQNRHLVCELYRVISLYAGADYLIEELFVKGKPKQKEDKMADAPEVVYLPFELHYFAHMNLGQTQDVEQVFPVPDWFAVGSIAPPYAAYGLATSLHIEAIAHPHEGKPNCFSWQLLPGTSAKCVHLFMRDQPEGFDARIGHYWYELIYDPLQASIYQDQPKELGVVTPFL
;
A
#
# COMPACT_ATOMS: atom_id res chain seq x y z
N MET A 1 -16.44 -21.08 -29.92
CA MET A 1 -17.45 -20.44 -29.04
C MET A 1 -16.84 -19.13 -28.55
N PRO A 2 -17.57 -18.01 -28.50
CA PRO A 2 -17.02 -16.79 -27.91
C PRO A 2 -16.77 -17.04 -26.42
N CYS A 3 -15.54 -16.84 -25.96
CA CYS A 3 -15.23 -16.87 -24.53
C CYS A 3 -16.09 -15.81 -23.84
N LEU A 4 -16.78 -16.20 -22.76
CA LEU A 4 -17.46 -15.23 -21.90
C LEU A 4 -16.38 -14.43 -21.16
N ASN A 5 -16.37 -13.10 -21.36
CA ASN A 5 -15.46 -12.19 -20.66
C ASN A 5 -15.90 -12.04 -19.20
N LEU A 6 -15.47 -12.99 -18.35
CA LEU A 6 -15.87 -13.05 -16.95
C LEU A 6 -14.63 -13.08 -16.04
N LEU A 7 -14.79 -12.46 -14.88
CA LEU A 7 -13.94 -12.68 -13.72
C LEU A 7 -14.71 -13.53 -12.72
N THR A 8 -14.05 -14.57 -12.24
CA THR A 8 -14.49 -15.37 -11.10
C THR A 8 -14.01 -14.70 -9.83
N VAL A 9 -14.91 -14.47 -8.86
CA VAL A 9 -14.58 -13.85 -7.57
C VAL A 9 -14.70 -14.88 -6.46
N PHE A 10 -13.75 -14.85 -5.52
CA PHE A 10 -13.65 -15.76 -4.39
C PHE A 10 -13.62 -15.01 -3.07
N ASN A 11 -14.44 -15.47 -2.12
CA ASN A 11 -14.40 -15.08 -0.71
C ASN A 11 -14.11 -16.33 0.11
N ARG A 12 -12.84 -16.55 0.46
CA ARG A 12 -12.39 -17.78 1.15
C ARG A 12 -12.73 -17.83 2.63
N SER A 13 -13.28 -16.75 3.15
CA SER A 13 -13.60 -16.63 4.56
C SER A 13 -14.93 -17.29 4.89
N ASN A 14 -15.27 -17.40 6.17
CA ASN A 14 -16.48 -18.10 6.63
C ASN A 14 -17.72 -17.18 6.78
N TYR A 15 -17.63 -15.93 6.34
CA TYR A 15 -18.71 -14.94 6.39
C TYR A 15 -18.79 -14.16 5.08
N GLU A 16 -19.93 -13.49 4.83
CA GLU A 16 -20.13 -12.73 3.60
C GLU A 16 -19.29 -11.45 3.57
N ARG A 17 -18.75 -11.10 2.39
CA ARG A 17 -17.86 -9.94 2.26
C ARG A 17 -18.17 -9.05 1.08
N SER A 18 -18.08 -7.76 1.29
CA SER A 18 -18.03 -6.71 0.27
C SER A 18 -16.66 -6.04 0.30
N GLY A 19 -16.33 -5.22 -0.70
CA GLY A 19 -15.12 -4.41 -0.66
C GLY A 19 -14.33 -4.41 -1.96
N TYR A 20 -13.05 -4.07 -1.84
CA TYR A 20 -12.17 -3.85 -2.98
C TYR A 20 -11.47 -5.13 -3.40
N ILE A 21 -11.39 -5.35 -4.72
CA ILE A 21 -10.63 -6.42 -5.34
C ILE A 21 -9.58 -5.79 -6.23
N ALA A 22 -8.35 -6.29 -6.15
CA ALA A 22 -7.22 -5.87 -6.97
C ALA A 22 -6.65 -7.08 -7.69
N ILE A 23 -6.49 -6.98 -9.01
CA ILE A 23 -5.98 -8.06 -9.87
C ILE A 23 -5.02 -7.52 -10.92
N PRO A 24 -3.95 -8.27 -11.29
CA PRO A 24 -3.03 -7.86 -12.35
C PRO A 24 -3.77 -7.56 -13.67
N TRP A 25 -3.53 -6.37 -14.22
CA TRP A 25 -4.20 -5.91 -15.43
C TRP A 25 -3.69 -6.59 -16.70
N GLU A 26 -2.39 -6.87 -16.78
CA GLU A 26 -1.74 -7.40 -17.99
C GLU A 26 -2.42 -8.67 -18.53
N ALA A 27 -2.74 -9.63 -17.66
CA ALA A 27 -3.42 -10.86 -18.04
C ALA A 27 -4.81 -10.59 -18.64
N ILE A 28 -5.53 -9.63 -18.08
CA ILE A 28 -6.88 -9.26 -18.49
C ILE A 28 -6.84 -8.51 -19.83
N ALA A 29 -5.93 -7.55 -19.95
CA ALA A 29 -5.71 -6.79 -21.17
C ALA A 29 -5.36 -7.71 -22.35
N THR A 30 -4.47 -8.68 -22.11
CA THR A 30 -4.02 -9.63 -23.13
C THR A 30 -5.13 -10.58 -23.55
N GLN A 31 -5.88 -11.13 -22.59
CA GLN A 31 -6.90 -12.14 -22.88
C GLN A 31 -8.20 -11.53 -23.44
N LEU A 32 -8.63 -10.39 -22.92
CA LEU A 32 -9.93 -9.79 -23.26
C LEU A 32 -9.82 -8.71 -24.34
N GLN A 33 -8.62 -8.18 -24.61
CA GLN A 33 -8.35 -7.13 -25.60
C GLN A 33 -9.20 -5.86 -25.38
N ILE A 34 -9.51 -5.54 -24.12
CA ILE A 34 -10.28 -4.36 -23.72
C ILE A 34 -9.32 -3.25 -23.28
N PRO A 35 -9.36 -2.05 -23.88
CA PRO A 35 -8.60 -0.90 -23.39
C PRO A 35 -9.06 -0.49 -21.99
N ALA A 36 -8.11 -0.06 -21.15
CA ALA A 36 -8.42 0.39 -19.79
C ALA A 36 -9.44 1.54 -19.73
N ALA A 37 -9.43 2.43 -20.74
CA ALA A 37 -10.33 3.57 -20.83
C ALA A 37 -11.79 3.20 -21.15
N ASP A 38 -12.01 2.03 -21.75
CA ASP A 38 -13.32 1.55 -22.22
C ASP A 38 -13.86 0.41 -21.35
N LEU A 39 -13.22 0.15 -20.20
CA LEU A 39 -13.56 -0.97 -19.32
C LEU A 39 -14.86 -0.69 -18.53
N ILE A 40 -15.83 -1.60 -18.66
CA ILE A 40 -16.99 -1.67 -17.77
C ILE A 40 -17.01 -3.03 -17.08
N LEU A 41 -17.28 -3.02 -15.77
CA LEU A 41 -17.56 -4.21 -14.98
C LEU A 41 -19.03 -4.23 -14.55
N SER A 42 -19.66 -5.40 -14.55
CA SER A 42 -21.02 -5.57 -13.99
C SER A 42 -21.13 -6.85 -13.17
N ASP A 43 -21.83 -6.77 -12.04
CA ASP A 43 -22.09 -7.94 -11.19
C ASP A 43 -23.24 -8.76 -11.80
N LEU A 44 -22.98 -10.03 -12.13
CA LEU A 44 -24.03 -10.88 -12.72
C LEU A 44 -25.17 -11.21 -11.74
N ARG A 45 -24.97 -11.00 -10.43
CA ARG A 45 -26.01 -11.11 -9.41
C ARG A 45 -26.92 -9.88 -9.38
N ASP A 46 -26.45 -8.75 -9.93
CA ASP A 46 -27.22 -7.52 -9.98
C ASP A 46 -28.09 -7.45 -11.23
N LEU A 47 -29.39 -7.74 -11.05
CA LEU A 47 -30.37 -7.70 -12.15
C LEU A 47 -30.53 -6.30 -12.77
N THR A 48 -30.12 -5.24 -12.07
CA THR A 48 -30.14 -3.87 -12.62
C THR A 48 -29.01 -3.60 -13.61
N ARG A 49 -28.00 -4.49 -13.66
CA ARG A 49 -26.81 -4.39 -14.52
C ARG A 49 -26.11 -3.03 -14.41
N ARG A 50 -26.14 -2.43 -13.22
CA ARG A 50 -25.43 -1.18 -12.99
C ARG A 50 -23.92 -1.44 -13.08
N PRO A 51 -23.16 -0.61 -13.80
CA PRO A 51 -21.72 -0.70 -13.80
C PRO A 51 -21.15 -0.60 -12.38
N ILE A 52 -20.21 -1.47 -12.08
CA ILE A 52 -19.41 -1.42 -10.86
C ILE A 52 -18.34 -0.34 -11.03
N LYS A 53 -18.05 0.40 -9.95
CA LYS A 53 -16.90 1.31 -9.91
C LYS A 53 -15.61 0.51 -10.08
N ALA A 54 -14.88 0.80 -11.14
CA ALA A 54 -13.63 0.16 -11.49
C ALA A 54 -12.64 1.18 -12.05
N GLN A 55 -11.36 0.89 -11.94
CA GLN A 55 -10.28 1.65 -12.57
C GLN A 55 -9.06 0.75 -12.76
N VAL A 56 -8.21 1.11 -13.73
CA VAL A 56 -6.89 0.50 -13.89
C VAL A 56 -5.86 1.51 -13.40
N ASP A 57 -5.04 1.10 -12.44
CA ASP A 57 -3.95 1.90 -11.91
C ASP A 57 -2.64 1.58 -12.62
N ARG A 58 -1.98 2.62 -13.13
CA ARG A 58 -0.60 2.56 -13.62
C ARG A 58 0.34 2.65 -12.42
N VAL A 59 1.08 1.57 -12.14
CA VAL A 59 1.96 1.53 -10.95
C VAL A 59 3.39 1.97 -11.28
N ASP A 60 3.99 1.36 -12.31
CA ASP A 60 5.31 1.71 -12.82
C ASP A 60 5.23 1.88 -14.34
N PRO A 61 5.47 3.10 -14.87
CA PRO A 61 5.44 3.33 -16.31
C PRO A 61 6.40 2.46 -17.11
N GLU A 62 7.49 2.00 -16.48
CA GLU A 62 8.50 1.14 -17.10
C GLU A 62 8.17 -0.36 -16.97
N ASP A 63 7.19 -0.75 -16.15
CA ASP A 63 6.81 -2.15 -15.90
C ASP A 63 5.28 -2.30 -15.89
N PRO A 64 4.65 -2.44 -17.08
CA PRO A 64 3.20 -2.61 -17.21
C PRO A 64 2.64 -3.87 -16.53
N SER A 65 3.48 -4.86 -16.21
CA SER A 65 3.04 -6.07 -15.49
C SER A 65 2.53 -5.77 -14.08
N ARG A 66 2.91 -4.61 -13.54
CA ARG A 66 2.46 -4.12 -12.23
C ARG A 66 1.17 -3.31 -12.29
N ASP A 67 0.62 -3.05 -13.48
CA ASP A 67 -0.66 -2.35 -13.59
C ASP A 67 -1.77 -3.22 -12.98
N VAL A 68 -2.70 -2.58 -12.28
CA VAL A 68 -3.70 -3.29 -11.48
C VAL A 68 -5.11 -2.83 -11.86
N LEU A 69 -5.99 -3.77 -12.18
CA LEU A 69 -7.43 -3.52 -12.22
C LEU A 69 -7.98 -3.60 -10.80
N ILE A 70 -8.70 -2.56 -10.39
CA ILE A 70 -9.31 -2.47 -9.07
C ILE A 70 -10.77 -2.13 -9.22
N PHE A 71 -11.63 -2.83 -8.48
CA PHE A 71 -13.06 -2.57 -8.46
C PHE A 71 -13.66 -2.80 -7.08
N HIS A 72 -14.83 -2.20 -6.84
CA HIS A 72 -15.51 -2.24 -5.55
C HIS A 72 -16.82 -3.04 -5.62
N LEU A 73 -16.92 -4.14 -4.89
CA LEU A 73 -18.17 -4.87 -4.72
C LEU A 73 -18.99 -4.25 -3.59
N GLU A 74 -20.06 -3.54 -3.94
CA GLU A 74 -21.00 -2.96 -2.96
C GLU A 74 -21.85 -4.04 -2.27
N LYS A 75 -22.26 -5.07 -3.01
CA LYS A 75 -23.08 -6.17 -2.48
C LYS A 75 -22.19 -7.30 -1.98
N PRO A 76 -22.38 -7.75 -0.72
CA PRO A 76 -21.55 -8.81 -0.17
C PRO A 76 -21.70 -10.12 -0.97
N ILE A 77 -20.62 -10.89 -1.07
CA ILE A 77 -20.56 -12.19 -1.72
C ILE A 77 -20.47 -13.31 -0.67
N PRO A 78 -21.14 -14.46 -0.89
CA PRO A 78 -21.12 -15.56 0.06
C PRO A 78 -19.72 -16.20 0.14
N PRO A 79 -19.44 -16.91 1.25
CA PRO A 79 -18.20 -17.66 1.40
C PRO A 79 -18.09 -18.79 0.36
N CYS A 80 -16.89 -19.07 -0.12
CA CYS A 80 -16.53 -20.27 -0.89
C CYS A 80 -15.60 -21.16 -0.05
N ARG A 81 -15.79 -22.48 -0.06
CA ARG A 81 -14.95 -23.41 0.72
C ARG A 81 -13.56 -23.50 0.10
N GLU A 82 -12.51 -23.56 0.93
CA GLU A 82 -11.09 -23.63 0.50
C GLU A 82 -10.79 -24.76 -0.53
N ASN A 83 -11.58 -25.83 -0.52
CA ASN A 83 -11.43 -26.99 -1.41
C ASN A 83 -12.35 -26.98 -2.64
N ASP A 84 -13.33 -26.07 -2.70
CA ASP A 84 -14.27 -26.00 -3.82
C ASP A 84 -13.78 -25.01 -4.87
N ALA A 85 -13.65 -25.46 -6.11
CA ALA A 85 -13.42 -24.60 -7.28
C ALA A 85 -14.63 -23.68 -7.60
N LEU A 86 -15.57 -23.52 -6.67
CA LEU A 86 -16.84 -22.82 -6.85
C LEU A 86 -16.67 -21.34 -6.52
N ALA A 87 -16.99 -20.51 -7.51
CA ALA A 87 -17.00 -19.06 -7.41
C ALA A 87 -18.00 -18.55 -6.35
N SER A 88 -17.63 -17.52 -5.60
CA SER A 88 -18.57 -16.75 -4.79
C SER A 88 -19.44 -15.82 -5.64
N ALA A 89 -18.88 -15.29 -6.73
CA ALA A 89 -19.59 -14.44 -7.69
C ALA A 89 -18.89 -14.43 -9.06
N PHE A 90 -19.58 -13.88 -10.06
CA PHE A 90 -19.06 -13.64 -11.39
C PHE A 90 -19.25 -12.19 -11.78
N ILE A 91 -18.18 -11.57 -12.27
CA ILE A 91 -18.18 -10.19 -12.76
C ILE A 91 -17.98 -10.24 -14.26
N ARG A 92 -18.90 -9.63 -15.00
CA ARG A 92 -18.79 -9.52 -16.46
C ARG A 92 -17.94 -8.32 -16.82
N VAL A 93 -17.06 -8.51 -17.80
CA VAL A 93 -16.13 -7.52 -18.33
C VAL A 93 -16.54 -7.15 -19.75
N ASP A 94 -16.89 -5.89 -19.98
CA ASP A 94 -17.34 -5.40 -21.27
C ASP A 94 -16.61 -4.12 -21.71
N LEU A 95 -16.83 -3.78 -22.98
CA LEU A 95 -16.55 -2.46 -23.53
C LEU A 95 -17.73 -1.51 -23.28
N GLY A 96 -17.43 -0.29 -22.84
CA GLY A 96 -18.37 0.82 -22.83
C GLY A 96 -17.83 2.07 -22.14
N GLN A 97 -18.72 3.00 -21.82
CA GLN A 97 -18.36 4.22 -21.10
C GLN A 97 -18.21 3.96 -19.58
N PRO A 98 -17.04 4.26 -18.99
CA PRO A 98 -16.83 4.10 -17.56
C PRO A 98 -17.76 4.98 -16.73
N VAL A 99 -17.98 4.60 -15.47
CA VAL A 99 -18.80 5.39 -14.53
C VAL A 99 -18.21 6.80 -14.41
N PRO A 100 -19.00 7.87 -14.66
CA PRO A 100 -18.50 9.23 -14.56
C PRO A 100 -18.00 9.56 -13.15
N LYS A 101 -16.91 10.32 -13.09
CA LYS A 101 -16.40 10.80 -11.80
C LYS A 101 -17.41 11.72 -11.11
N THR A 102 -17.76 11.40 -9.87
CA THR A 102 -18.59 12.22 -9.01
C THR A 102 -17.77 13.16 -8.12
N LEU A 103 -18.37 14.26 -7.67
CA LEU A 103 -17.71 15.33 -6.89
C LEU A 103 -17.09 14.91 -5.55
N TYR A 104 -17.36 13.68 -5.09
CA TYR A 104 -16.91 13.15 -3.79
C TYR A 104 -16.00 11.92 -3.93
N GLU A 105 -15.49 11.67 -5.13
CA GLU A 105 -14.56 10.58 -5.36
C GLU A 105 -13.16 10.88 -4.84
N PRO A 106 -12.35 9.82 -4.62
CA PRO A 106 -10.94 9.97 -4.34
C PRO A 106 -10.24 10.85 -5.36
N SER A 107 -9.60 11.91 -4.87
CA SER A 107 -8.80 12.81 -5.68
C SER A 107 -7.39 12.92 -5.13
N LEU A 108 -6.48 13.24 -6.04
CA LEU A 108 -5.11 13.62 -5.70
C LEU A 108 -4.77 14.94 -6.38
N GLU A 109 -3.96 15.73 -5.72
CA GLU A 109 -3.41 16.98 -6.23
C GLU A 109 -1.89 16.95 -6.02
N ILE A 110 -1.12 17.03 -7.11
CA ILE A 110 0.34 17.14 -7.03
C ILE A 110 0.71 18.60 -6.83
N VAL A 111 1.59 18.83 -5.87
CA VAL A 111 2.10 20.17 -5.58
C VAL A 111 3.50 20.30 -6.15
N TYR A 112 3.67 21.29 -7.02
CA TYR A 112 4.91 21.53 -7.73
C TYR A 112 5.66 22.73 -7.12
N GLY A 113 6.98 22.61 -7.09
CA GLY A 113 7.87 23.72 -6.77
C GLY A 113 7.99 24.73 -7.92
N SER A 114 8.65 25.85 -7.66
CA SER A 114 9.00 26.85 -8.67
C SER A 114 9.91 26.31 -9.78
N ASP A 115 10.63 25.23 -9.51
CA ASP A 115 11.49 24.49 -10.46
C ASP A 115 10.72 23.46 -11.31
N GLY A 116 9.40 23.37 -11.15
CA GLY A 116 8.54 22.43 -11.87
C GLY A 116 8.63 20.99 -11.38
N ARG A 117 9.36 20.71 -10.29
CA ARG A 117 9.43 19.37 -9.69
C ARG A 117 8.29 19.15 -8.71
N ALA A 118 7.75 17.95 -8.67
CA ALA A 118 6.76 17.56 -7.66
C ALA A 118 7.42 17.58 -6.27
N ARG A 119 6.83 18.31 -5.32
CA ARG A 119 7.31 18.47 -3.94
C ARG A 119 6.46 17.74 -2.91
N GLY A 120 5.22 17.40 -3.28
CA GLY A 120 4.31 16.63 -2.45
C GLY A 120 3.02 16.31 -3.18
N VAL A 121 2.12 15.65 -2.46
CA VAL A 121 0.80 15.27 -2.94
C VAL A 121 -0.21 15.40 -1.82
N ARG A 122 -1.39 15.90 -2.19
CA ARG A 122 -2.59 15.89 -1.34
C ARG A 122 -3.54 14.81 -1.83
N LEU A 123 -3.79 13.79 -1.01
CA LEU A 123 -4.77 12.73 -1.26
C LEU A 123 -6.05 13.00 -0.47
N VAL A 124 -7.22 12.85 -1.08
CA VAL A 124 -8.53 13.15 -0.44
C VAL A 124 -9.56 12.08 -0.81
N ASN A 125 -10.35 11.58 0.13
CA ASN A 125 -11.43 10.60 -0.13
C ASN A 125 -12.75 10.86 0.62
N LYS A 126 -13.07 12.13 0.88
CA LYS A 126 -14.18 12.63 1.72
C LYS A 126 -13.93 12.57 3.23
N ARG A 127 -13.39 11.47 3.76
CA ARG A 127 -13.12 11.32 5.20
C ARG A 127 -11.69 11.69 5.58
N LEU A 128 -10.73 11.20 4.81
CA LEU A 128 -9.32 11.37 5.04
C LEU A 128 -8.73 12.36 4.03
N ILE A 129 -7.92 13.30 4.53
CA ILE A 129 -7.08 14.20 3.73
C ILE A 129 -5.65 13.99 4.19
N ILE A 130 -4.75 13.70 3.26
CA ILE A 130 -3.35 13.43 3.59
C ILE A 130 -2.46 14.31 2.75
N TRP A 131 -1.57 15.02 3.44
CA TRP A 131 -0.51 15.78 2.83
C TRP A 131 0.81 15.01 2.98
N PHE A 132 1.33 14.53 1.86
CA PHE A 132 2.54 13.72 1.81
C PHE A 132 3.66 14.48 1.09
N ASN A 133 4.80 14.67 1.77
CA ASN A 133 5.93 15.42 1.23
C ASN A 133 6.95 14.51 0.55
N PHE A 134 7.43 14.95 -0.62
CA PHE A 134 8.45 14.25 -1.38
C PHE A 134 9.85 14.74 -1.10
N ILE A 135 10.02 16.03 -0.81
CA ILE A 135 11.32 16.63 -0.53
C ILE A 135 11.46 17.02 0.95
N PRO A 136 12.69 17.03 1.49
CA PRO A 136 12.95 17.72 2.75
C PRO A 136 12.66 19.21 2.57
N ALA A 137 12.09 19.86 3.58
CA ALA A 137 11.75 21.29 3.57
C ALA A 137 10.91 21.73 2.36
N PRO A 138 9.66 21.23 2.19
CA PRO A 138 8.82 21.59 1.04
C PRO A 138 8.60 23.10 0.86
N GLU A 139 8.65 23.86 1.96
CA GLU A 139 8.50 25.31 2.02
C GLU A 139 9.84 26.09 1.91
N ASP A 140 10.97 25.42 1.67
CA ASP A 140 12.33 25.99 1.61
C ASP A 140 12.71 26.83 2.85
N ASN A 141 12.03 26.57 3.98
CA ASN A 141 12.19 27.33 5.23
C ASN A 141 13.29 26.78 6.15
N GLY A 142 13.95 25.67 5.76
CA GLY A 142 15.00 25.00 6.53
C GLY A 142 14.52 24.35 7.84
N ARG A 143 13.20 24.18 8.04
CA ARG A 143 12.62 23.66 9.29
C ARG A 143 12.19 22.19 9.22
N ASN A 144 11.89 21.66 8.03
CA ASN A 144 11.49 20.25 7.87
C ASN A 144 12.66 19.46 7.27
N TRP A 145 13.24 18.52 8.03
CA TRP A 145 14.44 17.78 7.59
C TRP A 145 14.13 16.35 7.13
N PHE A 146 12.85 16.05 6.90
CA PHE A 146 12.35 14.72 6.55
C PHE A 146 11.46 14.77 5.32
N SER A 147 11.45 13.66 4.60
CA SER A 147 10.78 13.44 3.31
C SER A 147 10.22 12.04 3.23
N GLY A 148 9.37 11.78 2.24
CA GLY A 148 8.71 10.48 2.12
C GLY A 148 7.80 10.20 3.30
N CYS A 149 7.02 11.18 3.75
CA CYS A 149 6.12 10.97 4.89
C CYS A 149 4.88 11.85 4.80
N ALA A 150 3.83 11.45 5.50
CA ALA A 150 2.65 12.27 5.70
C ALA A 150 2.94 13.25 6.84
N THR A 151 2.80 14.55 6.57
CA THR A 151 3.06 15.64 7.55
C THR A 151 1.79 16.33 8.01
N SER A 152 0.66 16.02 7.37
CA SER A 152 -0.68 16.29 7.86
C SER A 152 -1.57 15.12 7.46
N VAL A 153 -2.34 14.62 8.42
CA VAL A 153 -3.39 13.62 8.22
C VAL A 153 -4.63 14.19 8.89
N GLN A 154 -5.65 14.52 8.10
CA GLN A 154 -6.92 15.00 8.64
C GLN A 154 -7.98 13.92 8.48
N LEU A 155 -8.55 13.47 9.60
CA LEU A 155 -9.70 12.59 9.62
C LEU A 155 -10.93 13.42 9.97
N ASP A 156 -11.93 13.37 9.09
CA ASP A 156 -13.18 14.11 9.19
C ASP A 156 -12.94 15.63 9.42
N ASN A 157 -11.96 16.17 8.67
CA ASN A 157 -11.46 17.56 8.70
C ASN A 157 -10.79 18.00 10.01
N GLN A 158 -10.34 17.06 10.85
CA GLN A 158 -9.56 17.36 12.05
C GLN A 158 -8.17 16.73 11.95
N GLU A 159 -7.12 17.48 12.30
CA GLU A 159 -5.76 16.94 12.27
C GLU A 159 -5.62 15.80 13.27
N PHE A 160 -5.12 14.68 12.77
CA PHE A 160 -4.83 13.46 13.51
C PHE A 160 -3.45 13.45 14.16
N LEU A 161 -2.40 13.98 13.52
CA LEU A 161 -1.04 13.94 14.07
C LEU A 161 -0.86 14.81 15.34
N ASP A 162 -1.82 15.71 15.61
CA ASP A 162 -1.95 16.50 16.84
C ASP A 162 -3.42 16.74 17.20
N PRO A 163 -4.08 15.68 17.66
CA PRO A 163 -5.52 15.62 17.77
C PRO A 163 -6.05 16.49 18.91
N PHE A 164 -5.27 16.73 19.98
CA PHE A 164 -5.66 17.56 21.12
C PHE A 164 -5.69 19.04 20.78
N ARG A 165 -4.64 19.56 20.13
CA ARG A 165 -4.63 20.96 19.66
C ARG A 165 -5.69 21.17 18.59
N SER A 166 -5.84 20.20 17.68
CA SER A 166 -6.90 20.25 16.67
C SER A 166 -8.30 20.29 17.28
N ALA A 167 -8.56 19.49 18.32
CA ALA A 167 -9.86 19.46 19.00
C ALA A 167 -10.21 20.78 19.71
N ARG A 168 -9.20 21.57 20.12
CA ARG A 168 -9.39 22.92 20.67
C ARG A 168 -9.53 24.02 19.61
N GLY A 169 -9.47 23.68 18.33
CA GLY A 169 -9.46 24.66 17.23
C GLY A 169 -8.13 25.44 17.12
N GLU A 170 -7.08 25.00 17.82
CA GLU A 170 -5.77 25.66 17.86
C GLU A 170 -4.87 25.23 16.70
N TRP A 171 -5.43 25.19 15.49
CA TRP A 171 -4.72 24.81 14.28
C TRP A 171 -3.92 25.99 13.73
N LEU A 172 -2.68 26.14 14.19
CA LEU A 172 -1.71 27.11 13.69
C LEU A 172 -0.52 26.38 13.08
N GLY A 173 -0.60 26.11 11.77
CA GLY A 173 0.48 25.55 10.97
C GLY A 173 0.81 24.08 11.24
N GLN A 174 1.61 23.50 10.35
CA GLN A 174 2.22 22.19 10.56
C GLN A 174 3.34 22.34 11.59
N GLU A 175 3.33 21.51 12.64
CA GLU A 175 4.48 21.48 13.54
C GLU A 175 5.66 20.86 12.79
N PRO A 176 6.85 21.48 12.80
CA PRO A 176 7.95 21.09 11.93
C PRO A 176 8.46 19.66 12.13
N GLU A 177 8.09 19.00 13.23
CA GLU A 177 8.48 17.63 13.52
C GLU A 177 7.39 16.59 13.21
N LYS A 178 6.12 16.99 13.00
CA LYS A 178 5.01 16.04 12.77
C LYS A 178 5.20 15.26 11.48
N ARG A 179 5.18 13.94 11.62
CA ARG A 179 5.26 13.02 10.49
C ARG A 179 4.75 11.64 10.85
N CYS A 180 4.16 10.95 9.91
CA CYS A 180 3.91 9.50 10.00
C CYS A 180 4.25 8.83 8.68
N MET A 181 4.34 7.51 8.70
CA MET A 181 4.68 6.70 7.51
C MET A 181 6.06 7.06 6.92
N GLN A 182 6.99 7.60 7.71
CA GLN A 182 8.35 7.82 7.24
C GLN A 182 9.10 6.49 7.24
N VAL A 183 9.65 6.10 6.09
CA VAL A 183 10.66 5.04 6.05
C VAL A 183 12.01 5.69 6.32
N SER A 184 12.58 5.45 7.52
CA SER A 184 13.82 6.10 7.95
C SER A 184 15.06 5.32 7.51
N GLU A 185 14.98 4.00 7.41
CA GLU A 185 16.06 3.12 6.99
C GLU A 185 15.49 1.90 6.26
N ILE A 186 16.26 1.37 5.30
CA ILE A 186 16.10 0.00 4.81
C ILE A 186 17.39 -0.80 5.04
N GLN A 187 17.26 -2.11 5.24
CA GLN A 187 18.41 -3.01 5.27
C GLN A 187 18.31 -4.03 4.14
N LEU A 188 19.36 -4.13 3.34
CA LEU A 188 19.49 -5.05 2.22
C LEU A 188 20.44 -6.20 2.59
N PRO A 189 20.34 -7.38 1.95
CA PRO A 189 21.28 -8.48 2.16
C PRO A 189 22.72 -8.03 1.91
N GLY A 190 23.59 -8.23 2.89
CA GLY A 190 25.02 -7.91 2.78
C GLY A 190 25.83 -8.96 2.02
N THR A 191 27.10 -8.66 1.80
CA THR A 191 28.06 -9.64 1.24
C THR A 191 28.50 -10.64 2.30
N LEU A 192 28.80 -11.87 1.88
CA LEU A 192 29.24 -12.94 2.79
C LEU A 192 30.53 -12.59 3.56
N TYR A 193 31.40 -11.72 3.02
CA TYR A 193 32.64 -11.28 3.66
C TYR A 193 33.11 -9.88 3.17
N PRO A 194 33.62 -8.97 4.03
CA PRO A 194 33.63 -8.99 5.49
C PRO A 194 32.76 -7.89 6.17
N LYS A 195 32.24 -8.26 7.36
CA LYS A 195 31.82 -7.44 8.54
C LYS A 195 30.41 -6.84 8.66
N SER A 196 29.54 -6.86 7.66
CA SER A 196 28.13 -6.56 7.92
C SER A 196 27.23 -7.53 7.16
N PRO A 197 26.40 -8.35 7.86
CA PRO A 197 25.44 -9.22 7.18
C PRO A 197 24.39 -8.43 6.40
N TYR A 198 24.32 -7.10 6.59
CA TYR A 198 23.35 -6.23 5.95
C TYR A 198 24.01 -4.93 5.43
N TYR A 199 23.52 -4.44 4.30
CA TYR A 199 23.80 -3.10 3.79
C TYR A 199 22.67 -2.16 4.22
N ARG A 200 22.97 -1.19 5.07
CA ARG A 200 22.00 -0.23 5.59
C ARG A 200 21.95 1.03 4.74
N VAL A 201 20.75 1.45 4.37
CA VAL A 201 20.51 2.68 3.64
C VAL A 201 19.61 3.58 4.49
N SER A 202 20.18 4.68 4.99
CA SER A 202 19.38 5.73 5.60
C SER A 202 18.56 6.43 4.52
N LEU A 203 17.26 6.58 4.75
CA LEU A 203 16.33 7.27 3.87
C LEU A 203 15.68 8.49 4.53
N PHE A 204 16.06 8.79 5.78
CA PHE A 204 15.40 9.79 6.64
C PHE A 204 15.24 11.17 5.98
N ASN A 205 16.23 11.62 5.22
CA ASN A 205 16.27 12.91 4.53
C ASN A 205 16.35 12.79 3.00
N HIS A 206 16.11 11.61 2.44
CA HIS A 206 16.22 11.37 1.01
C HIS A 206 15.00 11.89 0.27
N SER A 207 15.20 12.65 -0.80
CA SER A 207 14.08 13.10 -1.62
C SER A 207 13.39 11.93 -2.32
N TYR A 208 12.14 12.14 -2.71
CA TYR A 208 11.38 11.22 -3.54
C TYR A 208 10.98 11.93 -4.83
N ARG A 209 10.93 11.19 -5.93
CA ARG A 209 10.38 11.65 -7.20
C ARG A 209 9.02 11.01 -7.44
N LEU A 210 8.13 11.75 -8.09
CA LEU A 210 6.89 11.21 -8.62
C LEU A 210 7.20 10.23 -9.77
N VAL A 211 6.65 9.02 -9.71
CA VAL A 211 6.79 7.98 -10.74
C VAL A 211 5.50 7.85 -11.54
N ALA A 212 4.38 7.68 -10.85
CA ALA A 212 3.07 7.51 -11.45
C ALA A 212 1.98 8.07 -10.53
N GLN A 213 0.82 8.33 -11.09
CA GLN A 213 -0.38 8.73 -10.36
C GLN A 213 -1.61 8.15 -11.03
N SER A 214 -2.62 7.81 -10.23
CA SER A 214 -3.93 7.40 -10.71
C SER A 214 -5.01 7.99 -9.81
N SER A 215 -6.07 8.50 -10.41
CA SER A 215 -7.27 8.92 -9.69
C SER A 215 -8.47 8.42 -10.47
N GLY A 216 -9.34 7.69 -9.79
CA GLY A 216 -10.55 7.10 -10.36
C GLY A 216 -11.66 6.98 -9.34
N ALA A 217 -12.72 6.28 -9.72
CA ALA A 217 -13.93 6.14 -8.90
C ALA A 217 -13.74 5.26 -7.65
N VAL A 218 -12.67 4.46 -7.59
CA VAL A 218 -12.38 3.51 -6.53
C VAL A 218 -11.37 4.07 -5.54
N ARG A 219 -10.26 4.62 -6.05
CA ARG A 219 -9.17 5.16 -5.24
C ARG A 219 -8.35 6.22 -5.96
N ALA A 220 -7.62 7.00 -5.19
CA ALA A 220 -6.51 7.82 -5.64
C ALA A 220 -5.21 7.14 -5.20
N SER A 221 -4.23 7.03 -6.08
CA SER A 221 -2.94 6.41 -5.80
C SER A 221 -1.79 7.18 -6.42
N VAL A 222 -0.63 7.12 -5.77
CA VAL A 222 0.61 7.73 -6.23
C VAL A 222 1.74 6.73 -6.05
N THR A 223 2.60 6.60 -7.06
CA THR A 223 3.86 5.88 -6.95
C THR A 223 4.98 6.90 -6.85
N ILE A 224 5.83 6.75 -5.84
CA ILE A 224 7.04 7.54 -5.67
C ILE A 224 8.26 6.64 -5.56
N ALA A 225 9.43 7.15 -5.95
CA ALA A 225 10.71 6.47 -5.81
C ALA A 225 11.67 7.35 -5.01
N SER A 226 12.44 6.76 -4.10
CA SER A 226 13.52 7.46 -3.38
C SER A 226 14.61 7.93 -4.33
N GLU A 227 15.49 8.81 -3.86
CA GLU A 227 16.80 9.00 -4.49
C GLU A 227 17.53 7.64 -4.66
N PRO A 228 18.27 7.46 -5.76
CA PRO A 228 18.98 6.22 -6.04
C PRO A 228 20.14 6.02 -5.07
N PHE A 229 20.40 4.76 -4.73
CA PHE A 229 21.53 4.34 -3.90
C PHE A 229 22.22 3.12 -4.51
N ASP A 230 23.53 3.00 -4.30
CA ASP A 230 24.31 1.88 -4.80
C ASP A 230 24.12 0.65 -3.91
N TYR A 231 24.03 -0.53 -4.54
CA TYR A 231 24.02 -1.82 -3.88
C TYR A 231 25.07 -2.72 -4.52
N MET A 232 25.92 -3.33 -3.68
CA MET A 232 26.90 -4.33 -4.10
C MET A 232 26.67 -5.59 -3.26
N GLY A 233 26.08 -6.61 -3.87
CA GLY A 233 25.74 -7.84 -3.17
C GLY A 233 25.23 -8.91 -4.11
N ALA A 234 24.89 -10.07 -3.54
CA ALA A 234 24.41 -11.20 -4.30
C ALA A 234 23.03 -10.89 -4.91
N ASP A 235 22.91 -11.09 -6.21
CA ASP A 235 21.64 -11.09 -6.91
C ASP A 235 20.77 -12.23 -6.33
N PRO A 236 19.52 -11.96 -5.90
CA PRO A 236 18.68 -12.96 -5.24
C PRO A 236 18.27 -14.11 -6.18
N VAL A 237 18.36 -13.92 -7.50
CA VAL A 237 18.02 -14.93 -8.51
C VAL A 237 19.25 -15.77 -8.87
N THR A 238 20.39 -15.12 -9.12
CA THR A 238 21.59 -15.81 -9.64
C THR A 238 22.61 -16.17 -8.56
N GLY A 239 22.52 -15.56 -7.38
CA GLY A 239 23.51 -15.67 -6.30
C GLY A 239 24.85 -14.99 -6.60
N GLN A 240 25.02 -14.38 -7.77
CA GLN A 240 26.26 -13.71 -8.17
C GLN A 240 26.28 -12.27 -7.69
N ASN A 241 27.44 -11.78 -7.28
CA ASN A 241 27.58 -10.38 -6.88
C ASN A 241 27.36 -9.45 -8.07
N ARG A 242 26.49 -8.46 -7.89
CA ARG A 242 26.20 -7.42 -8.88
C ARG A 242 26.30 -6.04 -8.25
N HIS A 243 26.67 -5.07 -9.08
CA HIS A 243 26.57 -3.65 -8.74
C HIS A 243 25.28 -3.08 -9.34
N LEU A 244 24.32 -2.79 -8.47
CA LEU A 244 23.01 -2.27 -8.84
C LEU A 244 22.86 -0.83 -8.34
N VAL A 245 22.21 0.00 -9.14
CA VAL A 245 21.62 1.26 -8.69
C VAL A 245 20.17 0.96 -8.34
N CYS A 246 19.83 1.18 -7.08
CA CYS A 246 18.55 0.81 -6.51
C CYS A 246 17.75 2.04 -6.07
N GLU A 247 16.43 1.93 -6.12
CA GLU A 247 15.49 2.91 -5.56
C GLU A 247 14.42 2.17 -4.74
N LEU A 248 14.00 2.76 -3.62
CA LEU A 248 12.82 2.32 -2.89
C LEU A 248 11.58 2.91 -3.56
N TYR A 249 10.70 2.05 -4.07
CA TYR A 249 9.41 2.43 -4.62
C TYR A 249 8.32 2.28 -3.57
N ARG A 250 7.39 3.23 -3.55
CA ARG A 250 6.24 3.26 -2.64
C ARG A 250 4.98 3.62 -3.41
N VAL A 251 3.96 2.79 -3.31
CA VAL A 251 2.63 3.02 -3.89
C VAL A 251 1.68 3.34 -2.74
N ILE A 252 1.22 4.59 -2.66
CA ILE A 252 0.35 5.06 -1.59
C ILE A 252 -1.05 5.21 -2.17
N SER A 253 -2.02 4.52 -1.59
CA SER A 253 -3.38 4.40 -2.11
C SER A 253 -4.43 4.78 -1.08
N LEU A 254 -5.34 5.67 -1.47
CA LEU A 254 -6.47 6.14 -0.67
C LEU A 254 -7.80 5.79 -1.33
N TYR A 255 -8.53 4.84 -0.74
CA TYR A 255 -9.81 4.33 -1.25
C TYR A 255 -10.98 5.24 -0.89
N ALA A 256 -12.05 5.22 -1.68
CA ALA A 256 -13.26 6.01 -1.43
C ALA A 256 -13.85 5.80 -0.03
N GLY A 257 -13.95 6.87 0.78
CA GLY A 257 -14.56 6.81 2.11
C GLY A 257 -13.76 6.07 3.19
N ALA A 258 -12.53 5.63 2.89
CA ALA A 258 -11.66 4.97 3.85
C ALA A 258 -11.11 5.94 4.91
N ASP A 259 -10.88 5.44 6.12
CA ASP A 259 -10.09 6.09 7.18
C ASP A 259 -8.71 5.42 7.34
N TYR A 260 -8.28 4.73 6.29
CA TYR A 260 -6.97 4.10 6.19
C TYR A 260 -6.32 4.40 4.85
N LEU A 261 -5.00 4.27 4.81
CA LEU A 261 -4.19 4.17 3.59
C LEU A 261 -3.69 2.75 3.39
N ILE A 262 -3.50 2.36 2.13
CA ILE A 262 -2.68 1.19 1.79
C ILE A 262 -1.38 1.69 1.19
N GLU A 263 -0.26 1.17 1.69
CA GLU A 263 1.08 1.41 1.18
C GLU A 263 1.70 0.11 0.68
N GLU A 264 2.20 0.08 -0.54
CA GLU A 264 2.97 -1.05 -1.08
C GLU A 264 4.40 -0.60 -1.37
N LEU A 265 5.39 -1.35 -0.88
CA LEU A 265 6.81 -1.02 -0.99
C LEU A 265 7.58 -2.14 -1.69
N PHE A 266 8.56 -1.76 -2.50
CA PHE A 266 9.52 -2.69 -3.11
C PHE A 266 10.81 -1.97 -3.49
N VAL A 267 11.93 -2.70 -3.51
CA VAL A 267 13.22 -2.16 -3.95
C VAL A 267 13.51 -2.65 -5.37
N LYS A 268 13.68 -1.70 -6.30
CA LYS A 268 13.99 -1.97 -7.71
C LYS A 268 15.45 -1.63 -7.97
N GLY A 269 16.24 -2.60 -8.42
CA GLY A 269 17.64 -2.44 -8.81
C GLY A 269 17.85 -2.60 -10.31
N LYS A 270 18.72 -1.77 -10.89
CA LYS A 270 19.19 -1.90 -12.28
C LYS A 270 20.72 -1.91 -12.32
N PRO A 271 21.36 -2.62 -13.26
CA PRO A 271 22.81 -2.60 -13.43
C PRO A 271 23.34 -1.19 -13.61
N LYS A 272 24.41 -0.84 -12.90
CA LYS A 272 25.01 0.50 -12.97
C LYS A 272 25.65 0.75 -14.33
N GLN A 273 26.34 -0.24 -14.87
CA GLN A 273 26.98 -0.18 -16.19
C GLN A 273 26.54 -1.34 -17.09
N LYS A 274 26.85 -1.27 -18.39
CA LYS A 274 26.53 -2.37 -19.33
C LYS A 274 27.34 -3.62 -19.01
N GLU A 275 28.53 -3.44 -18.48
CA GLU A 275 29.47 -4.46 -18.03
C GLU A 275 28.95 -5.20 -16.78
N ASP A 276 28.07 -4.58 -16.00
CA ASP A 276 27.37 -5.18 -14.84
C ASP A 276 26.11 -5.98 -15.26
N LYS A 277 25.80 -6.03 -16.57
CA LYS A 277 24.74 -6.89 -17.11
C LYS A 277 25.28 -8.31 -17.25
N MET A 278 24.54 -9.27 -16.69
CA MET A 278 24.80 -10.69 -16.93
C MET A 278 23.97 -11.15 -18.13
N ALA A 279 24.55 -11.99 -18.99
CA ALA A 279 23.94 -12.41 -20.26
C ALA A 279 22.55 -13.04 -20.11
N ASP A 280 22.30 -13.76 -19.01
CA ASP A 280 21.06 -14.50 -18.75
C ASP A 280 20.26 -13.96 -17.55
N ALA A 281 20.59 -12.78 -17.02
CA ALA A 281 19.88 -12.20 -15.87
C ALA A 281 18.89 -11.11 -16.30
N PRO A 282 17.77 -10.94 -15.58
CA PRO A 282 16.85 -9.83 -15.84
C PRO A 282 17.56 -8.48 -15.64
N GLU A 283 17.16 -7.50 -16.45
CA GLU A 283 17.66 -6.13 -16.36
C GLU A 283 17.18 -5.42 -15.09
N VAL A 284 16.01 -5.81 -14.59
CA VAL A 284 15.44 -5.32 -13.34
C VAL A 284 15.49 -6.42 -12.30
N VAL A 285 16.00 -6.11 -11.11
CA VAL A 285 16.09 -7.02 -9.98
C VAL A 285 15.27 -6.45 -8.83
N TYR A 286 14.47 -7.28 -8.19
CA TYR A 286 13.74 -6.93 -6.97
C TYR A 286 14.47 -7.52 -5.77
N LEU A 287 14.98 -6.66 -4.90
CA LEU A 287 15.79 -7.08 -3.74
C LEU A 287 14.88 -7.32 -2.53
N PRO A 288 15.13 -8.37 -1.72
CA PRO A 288 14.55 -8.46 -0.40
C PRO A 288 15.13 -7.36 0.50
N PHE A 289 14.31 -6.83 1.39
CA PHE A 289 14.69 -5.70 2.25
C PHE A 289 13.92 -5.72 3.57
N GLU A 290 14.58 -5.27 4.64
CA GLU A 290 13.95 -4.91 5.90
C GLU A 290 13.55 -3.45 5.88
N LEU A 291 12.47 -3.10 6.58
CA LEU A 291 11.91 -1.75 6.62
C LEU A 291 11.91 -1.22 8.04
N HIS A 292 12.44 -0.01 8.23
CA HIS A 292 12.38 0.71 9.49
C HIS A 292 11.51 1.95 9.31
N TYR A 293 10.40 2.00 10.04
CA TYR A 293 9.51 3.13 10.06
C TYR A 293 9.77 4.02 11.26
N PHE A 294 9.53 5.31 11.07
CA PHE A 294 9.51 6.31 12.12
C PHE A 294 8.24 7.17 12.01
N ALA A 295 7.68 7.54 13.15
CA ALA A 295 6.60 8.53 13.24
C ALA A 295 6.79 9.44 14.45
N HIS A 296 6.39 10.71 14.29
CA HIS A 296 6.23 11.68 15.35
C HIS A 296 4.77 12.18 15.35
N MET A 297 3.98 11.64 16.27
CA MET A 297 2.54 11.86 16.39
C MET A 297 2.20 12.12 17.86
N ASN A 298 1.51 13.21 18.15
CA ASN A 298 1.10 13.52 19.52
C ASN A 298 -0.23 12.85 19.85
N LEU A 299 -0.23 11.54 20.13
CA LEU A 299 -1.44 10.82 20.54
C LEU A 299 -1.80 11.04 22.03
N GLY A 300 -1.08 11.92 22.74
CA GLY A 300 -1.35 12.24 24.14
C GLY A 300 -0.92 11.12 25.08
N GLN A 301 -1.74 10.81 26.07
CA GLN A 301 -1.50 9.64 26.91
C GLN A 301 -2.01 8.40 26.16
N THR A 302 -1.09 7.50 25.84
CA THR A 302 -1.36 6.28 25.08
C THR A 302 -1.46 5.07 26.00
N GLN A 303 -2.21 4.06 25.54
CA GLN A 303 -2.07 2.70 26.05
C GLN A 303 -0.77 2.09 25.53
N ASP A 304 -0.30 1.03 26.19
CA ASP A 304 0.84 0.25 25.70
C ASP A 304 0.54 -0.27 24.29
N VAL A 305 1.57 -0.37 23.46
CA VAL A 305 1.40 -0.90 22.10
C VAL A 305 1.09 -2.38 22.18
N GLU A 306 -0.10 -2.75 21.73
CA GLU A 306 -0.55 -4.14 21.73
C GLU A 306 -0.20 -4.78 20.39
N GLN A 307 0.89 -5.57 20.38
CA GLN A 307 1.12 -6.56 19.33
C GLN A 307 0.31 -7.80 19.67
N VAL A 308 -0.58 -8.22 18.77
CA VAL A 308 -1.49 -9.33 19.06
C VAL A 308 -0.87 -10.65 18.64
N PHE A 309 -0.31 -11.35 19.62
CA PHE A 309 0.14 -12.73 19.46
C PHE A 309 -1.06 -13.67 19.25
N PRO A 310 -0.95 -14.68 18.37
CA PRO A 310 0.29 -15.19 17.76
C PRO A 310 0.61 -14.61 16.37
N VAL A 311 -0.04 -13.52 15.93
CA VAL A 311 0.11 -12.97 14.57
C VAL A 311 0.85 -11.63 14.64
N PRO A 312 2.19 -11.62 14.60
CA PRO A 312 3.01 -10.41 14.75
C PRO A 312 2.96 -9.48 13.51
N ASP A 313 1.85 -9.44 12.79
CA ASP A 313 1.69 -8.71 11.51
C ASP A 313 0.93 -7.39 11.65
N TRP A 314 0.44 -7.09 12.84
CA TRP A 314 -0.24 -5.83 13.10
C TRP A 314 -0.08 -5.38 14.55
N PHE A 315 -0.26 -4.08 14.77
CA PHE A 315 -0.32 -3.47 16.09
C PHE A 315 -1.30 -2.30 16.11
N ALA A 316 -1.75 -1.95 17.30
CA ALA A 316 -2.56 -0.77 17.57
C ALA A 316 -1.96 0.06 18.71
N VAL A 317 -2.10 1.38 18.61
CA VAL A 317 -1.88 2.31 19.71
C VAL A 317 -3.02 3.31 19.77
N GLY A 318 -3.60 3.48 20.97
CA GLY A 318 -4.73 4.37 21.20
C GLY A 318 -4.50 5.31 22.37
N SER A 319 -5.03 6.52 22.26
CA SER A 319 -5.12 7.48 23.37
C SER A 319 -6.14 7.03 24.41
N ILE A 320 -5.80 7.11 25.70
CA ILE A 320 -6.75 6.91 26.81
C ILE A 320 -7.63 8.13 27.07
N ALA A 321 -7.35 9.26 26.43
CA ALA A 321 -8.05 10.53 26.62
C ALA A 321 -8.73 11.01 25.33
N PRO A 322 -9.87 11.74 25.44
CA PRO A 322 -10.48 12.43 24.30
C PRO A 322 -9.45 13.32 23.58
N PRO A 323 -9.41 13.31 22.23
CA PRO A 323 -10.39 12.76 21.30
C PRO A 323 -10.15 11.29 20.90
N TYR A 324 -9.57 10.48 21.78
CA TYR A 324 -9.36 9.03 21.58
C TYR A 324 -8.71 8.70 20.23
N ALA A 325 -7.70 9.49 19.86
CA ALA A 325 -6.97 9.26 18.62
C ALA A 325 -6.22 7.92 18.69
N ALA A 326 -6.34 7.10 17.66
CA ALA A 326 -5.68 5.81 17.58
C ALA A 326 -5.09 5.56 16.19
N TYR A 327 -3.88 4.99 16.17
CA TYR A 327 -3.11 4.66 14.98
C TYR A 327 -2.78 3.16 14.98
N GLY A 328 -2.99 2.51 13.83
CA GLY A 328 -2.76 1.08 13.67
C GLY A 328 -2.01 0.80 12.38
N LEU A 329 -1.15 -0.21 12.44
CA LEU A 329 -0.48 -0.77 11.27
C LEU A 329 -0.89 -2.23 11.15
N ALA A 330 -1.28 -2.65 9.95
CA ALA A 330 -1.30 -4.05 9.55
C ALA A 330 -0.39 -4.24 8.35
N THR A 331 0.33 -5.36 8.25
CA THR A 331 1.33 -5.56 7.20
C THR A 331 1.42 -7.01 6.75
N SER A 332 1.95 -7.23 5.55
CA SER A 332 2.23 -8.55 5.00
C SER A 332 3.53 -9.18 5.50
N LEU A 333 4.33 -8.44 6.27
CA LEU A 333 5.60 -8.89 6.83
C LEU A 333 5.51 -8.84 8.36
N HIS A 334 6.11 -9.83 9.04
CA HIS A 334 6.17 -9.81 10.50
C HIS A 334 6.87 -8.56 11.01
N ILE A 335 6.29 -7.97 12.05
CA ILE A 335 6.86 -6.87 12.82
C ILE A 335 7.83 -7.48 13.83
N GLU A 336 9.11 -7.19 13.64
CA GLU A 336 10.19 -7.69 14.50
C GLU A 336 10.23 -6.95 15.83
N ALA A 337 10.10 -5.63 15.77
CA ALA A 337 10.21 -4.76 16.93
C ALA A 337 9.32 -3.53 16.78
N ILE A 338 8.78 -3.08 17.92
CA ILE A 338 8.07 -1.82 18.05
C ILE A 338 8.65 -1.08 19.26
N ALA A 339 8.91 0.21 19.10
CA ALA A 339 9.36 1.06 20.19
C ALA A 339 8.43 2.27 20.35
N HIS A 340 7.83 2.37 21.53
CA HIS A 340 7.08 3.52 22.00
C HIS A 340 7.16 3.54 23.54
N PRO A 341 7.66 4.64 24.15
CA PRO A 341 8.27 5.81 23.50
C PRO A 341 9.61 5.48 22.82
N HIS A 342 9.80 5.94 21.57
CA HIS A 342 11.10 5.80 20.90
C HIS A 342 12.12 6.80 21.48
N GLU A 343 13.27 6.30 21.94
CA GLU A 343 14.32 7.09 22.61
C GLU A 343 13.80 7.95 23.79
N GLY A 344 12.80 7.44 24.51
CA GLY A 344 12.18 8.15 25.64
C GLY A 344 11.31 9.34 25.26
N LYS A 345 11.06 9.59 23.95
CA LYS A 345 10.16 10.64 23.48
C LYS A 345 8.72 10.09 23.34
N PRO A 346 7.75 10.61 24.12
CA PRO A 346 6.38 10.07 24.15
C PRO A 346 5.63 10.24 22.83
N ASN A 347 6.00 11.19 21.98
CA ASN A 347 5.33 11.38 20.69
C ASN A 347 6.03 10.63 19.54
N CYS A 348 7.09 9.87 19.83
CA CYS A 348 7.84 9.14 18.81
C CYS A 348 7.52 7.65 18.84
N PHE A 349 7.40 7.08 17.65
CA PHE A 349 7.15 5.67 17.40
C PHE A 349 8.14 5.17 16.36
N SER A 350 8.63 3.96 16.53
CA SER A 350 9.36 3.25 15.47
C SER A 350 8.95 1.79 15.43
N TRP A 351 8.98 1.19 14.25
CA TRP A 351 8.80 -0.25 14.11
C TRP A 351 9.64 -0.78 12.96
N GLN A 352 10.05 -2.04 13.09
CA GLN A 352 10.87 -2.75 12.12
C GLN A 352 10.07 -3.93 11.56
N LEU A 353 10.08 -4.08 10.24
CA LEU A 353 9.52 -5.24 9.54
C LEU A 353 10.65 -6.18 9.12
N LEU A 354 10.41 -7.48 9.26
CA LEU A 354 11.31 -8.52 8.77
C LEU A 354 11.50 -8.46 7.24
N PRO A 355 12.57 -9.08 6.70
CA PRO A 355 12.86 -8.99 5.27
C PRO A 355 11.75 -9.54 4.38
N GLY A 356 11.44 -8.83 3.29
CA GLY A 356 10.58 -9.31 2.21
C GLY A 356 10.95 -8.68 0.87
N THR A 357 10.55 -9.29 -0.25
CA THR A 357 10.73 -8.69 -1.60
C THR A 357 9.72 -7.59 -1.90
N SER A 358 8.63 -7.54 -1.13
CA SER A 358 7.68 -6.45 -1.10
C SER A 358 6.99 -6.42 0.27
N ALA A 359 6.49 -5.25 0.65
CA ALA A 359 5.68 -5.07 1.85
C ALA A 359 4.37 -4.39 1.47
N LYS A 360 3.24 -4.91 1.95
CA LYS A 360 1.94 -4.24 1.86
C LYS A 360 1.51 -3.88 3.27
N CYS A 361 1.27 -2.60 3.52
CA CYS A 361 0.89 -2.04 4.81
C CYS A 361 -0.47 -1.35 4.72
N VAL A 362 -1.28 -1.48 5.77
CA VAL A 362 -2.49 -0.68 6.02
C VAL A 362 -2.19 0.23 7.19
N HIS A 363 -2.33 1.54 6.98
CA HIS A 363 -2.20 2.56 8.01
C HIS A 363 -3.60 3.07 8.37
N LEU A 364 -4.11 2.65 9.52
CA LEU A 364 -5.46 2.98 9.99
C LEU A 364 -5.44 4.15 10.98
N PHE A 365 -6.36 5.08 10.79
CA PHE A 365 -6.54 6.24 11.65
C PHE A 365 -7.96 6.23 12.25
N MET A 366 -8.07 6.46 13.54
CA MET A 366 -9.37 6.54 14.22
C MET A 366 -9.38 7.69 15.25
N ARG A 367 -10.55 8.26 15.48
CA ARG A 367 -10.82 9.27 16.50
C ARG A 367 -12.17 9.01 17.13
N ASP A 368 -12.39 9.61 18.29
CA ASP A 368 -13.67 9.69 19.00
C ASP A 368 -14.26 8.35 19.44
N GLN A 369 -13.45 7.29 19.43
CA GLN A 369 -13.85 5.95 19.85
C GLN A 369 -12.76 5.35 20.78
N PRO A 370 -13.08 5.10 22.06
CA PRO A 370 -12.10 4.61 23.03
C PRO A 370 -11.81 3.11 22.94
N GLU A 371 -12.68 2.30 22.32
CA GLU A 371 -12.63 0.83 22.38
C GLU A 371 -12.73 0.18 20.99
N GLY A 372 -12.15 -1.03 20.85
CA GLY A 372 -12.31 -1.90 19.67
C GLY A 372 -11.42 -1.54 18.47
N PHE A 373 -10.43 -0.68 18.67
CA PHE A 373 -9.50 -0.27 17.62
C PHE A 373 -8.55 -1.40 17.19
N ASP A 374 -8.05 -2.15 18.17
CA ASP A 374 -7.23 -3.36 18.02
C ASP A 374 -7.96 -4.42 17.17
N ALA A 375 -9.21 -4.74 17.51
CA ALA A 375 -10.03 -5.68 16.75
C ALA A 375 -10.25 -5.20 15.31
N ARG A 376 -10.40 -3.88 15.12
CA ARG A 376 -10.57 -3.26 13.81
C ARG A 376 -9.33 -3.38 12.94
N ILE A 377 -8.13 -3.09 13.46
CA ILE A 377 -6.89 -3.25 12.68
C ILE A 377 -6.61 -4.72 12.38
N GLY A 378 -6.88 -5.64 13.31
CA GLY A 378 -6.78 -7.08 13.07
C GLY A 378 -7.74 -7.57 11.99
N HIS A 379 -8.95 -7.02 11.94
CA HIS A 379 -9.90 -7.30 10.86
C HIS A 379 -9.40 -6.78 9.50
N TYR A 380 -8.85 -5.55 9.44
CA TYR A 380 -8.24 -5.04 8.21
C TYR A 380 -7.00 -5.84 7.76
N TRP A 381 -6.18 -6.29 8.70
CA TRP A 381 -5.10 -7.23 8.39
C TRP A 381 -5.65 -8.48 7.70
N TYR A 382 -6.68 -9.10 8.28
CA TYR A 382 -7.27 -10.30 7.71
C TYR A 382 -7.84 -10.03 6.31
N GLU A 383 -8.66 -8.98 6.15
CA GLU A 383 -9.43 -8.75 4.91
C GLU A 383 -8.66 -8.04 3.79
N LEU A 384 -7.59 -7.30 4.09
CA LEU A 384 -6.84 -6.55 3.08
C LEU A 384 -5.45 -7.12 2.80
N ILE A 385 -4.90 -7.92 3.73
CA ILE A 385 -3.54 -8.47 3.64
C ILE A 385 -3.56 -9.99 3.58
N TYR A 386 -4.08 -10.67 4.61
CA TYR A 386 -3.93 -12.12 4.77
C TYR A 386 -4.81 -12.93 3.81
N ASP A 387 -6.12 -12.65 3.79
CA ASP A 387 -7.11 -13.33 2.95
C ASP A 387 -8.03 -12.31 2.26
N PRO A 388 -7.49 -11.46 1.36
CA PRO A 388 -8.28 -10.49 0.63
C PRO A 388 -9.23 -11.15 -0.36
N LEU A 389 -10.30 -10.44 -0.72
CA LEU A 389 -11.15 -10.84 -1.84
C LEU A 389 -10.32 -11.01 -3.12
N GLN A 390 -10.43 -12.16 -3.76
CA GLN A 390 -9.65 -12.50 -4.94
C GLN A 390 -10.54 -12.56 -6.18
N ALA A 391 -9.97 -12.24 -7.33
CA ALA A 391 -10.58 -12.55 -8.61
C ALA A 391 -9.57 -13.12 -9.60
N SER A 392 -10.06 -13.90 -10.56
CA SER A 392 -9.26 -14.42 -11.66
C SER A 392 -10.09 -14.45 -12.93
N ILE A 393 -9.45 -14.48 -14.09
CA ILE A 393 -10.16 -14.64 -15.36
C ILE A 393 -10.83 -16.01 -15.37
N TYR A 394 -12.11 -16.06 -15.74
CA TYR A 394 -12.84 -17.32 -15.87
C TYR A 394 -12.24 -18.17 -16.99
N GLN A 395 -12.00 -19.45 -16.68
CA GLN A 395 -11.52 -20.44 -17.64
C GLN A 395 -12.52 -21.59 -17.69
N ASP A 396 -13.01 -21.93 -18.88
CA ASP A 396 -14.06 -22.93 -19.09
C ASP A 396 -13.53 -24.38 -19.08
N GLN A 397 -12.37 -24.62 -18.46
CA GLN A 397 -11.78 -25.96 -18.42
C GLN A 397 -12.09 -26.67 -17.10
N PRO A 398 -12.59 -27.92 -17.13
CA PRO A 398 -12.61 -28.76 -15.95
C PRO A 398 -11.16 -28.99 -15.51
N LYS A 399 -10.82 -28.61 -14.27
CA LYS A 399 -9.60 -29.10 -13.63
C LYS A 399 -9.71 -30.63 -13.64
N GLU A 400 -8.98 -31.31 -14.50
CA GLU A 400 -8.75 -32.74 -14.34
C GLU A 400 -8.17 -32.92 -12.93
N LEU A 401 -8.91 -33.66 -12.09
CA LEU A 401 -8.44 -34.13 -10.79
C LEU A 401 -7.25 -35.05 -11.05
N GLY A 402 -6.06 -34.44 -11.14
CA GLY A 402 -4.79 -35.15 -11.16
C GLY A 402 -4.71 -35.99 -9.91
N VAL A 403 -4.72 -37.30 -10.10
CA VAL A 403 -4.49 -38.32 -9.09
C VAL A 403 -3.26 -37.93 -8.27
N VAL A 404 -3.46 -37.64 -6.99
CA VAL A 404 -2.38 -37.50 -6.02
C VAL A 404 -1.74 -38.89 -5.88
N THR A 405 -0.60 -39.07 -6.52
CA THR A 405 0.30 -40.18 -6.18
C THR A 405 1.04 -39.76 -4.91
N PRO A 406 0.90 -40.48 -3.78
CA PRO A 406 1.64 -40.14 -2.58
C PRO A 406 3.10 -40.54 -2.80
N PHE A 407 4.01 -39.58 -2.76
CA PHE A 407 5.43 -39.89 -2.59
C PHE A 407 5.78 -39.77 -1.10
N LEU A 408 6.36 -40.86 -0.62
CA LEU A 408 6.93 -41.11 0.71
C LEU A 408 8.00 -40.09 1.09
#